data_AF-A0A3S5ACW8-F1
#
_entry.id   AF-A0A3S5ACW8-F1
#
_cell.length_a   1.000
_cell.length_b   1.000
_cell.length_c   1.000
_cell.angle_alpha   90.00
_cell.angle_beta   90.00
_cell.angle_gamma   90.00
#
_symmetry.space_group_name_H-M   'P 1'
#
loop_
_entity.id
_entity.type
_entity.pdbx_description
1 polymer ?
#
loop_
_entity_poly.entity_id
_entity_poly.type
_entity_poly.pdbx_seq_one_letter_code
_entity_poly.pdbx_strand_id
1 'polypeptide(L)'
;MENNNQEKIMGESIRVICRIRPLNALEKSKNSPTCVSFPGSNAISVGGKQYTFDSVLQPNVSQQQAYEVIGRPIVDSVLNGYNGTIFVYGQTSSGKTHTMEGRLKDPEHQGIIPRIIEEIFEHIEKMDGNLEFVLKVSYFELYLEKIKDLFDGMSNLNIKFLSNKGQSACERRQK
;
A
#
# COMPACT_ATOMS: atom_id res chain seq x y z
N MET A 1 13.35 -25.41 -14.92
CA MET A 1 14.07 -24.12 -15.04
C MET A 1 13.23 -23.06 -14.33
N GLU A 2 13.04 -23.26 -13.03
CA GLU A 2 12.31 -22.37 -12.13
C GLU A 2 13.25 -22.22 -10.93
N ASN A 3 13.58 -20.98 -10.57
CA ASN A 3 14.31 -20.52 -9.37
C ASN A 3 15.26 -19.36 -9.68
N ASN A 4 14.76 -18.26 -10.26
CA ASN A 4 15.51 -16.99 -10.34
C ASN A 4 14.69 -15.75 -9.93
N ASN A 5 13.42 -15.91 -9.54
CA ASN A 5 12.56 -14.77 -9.15
C ASN A 5 12.43 -14.57 -7.64
N GLN A 6 12.84 -15.52 -6.80
CA GLN A 6 12.76 -15.39 -5.34
C GLN A 6 14.01 -14.72 -4.73
N GLU A 7 15.15 -14.68 -5.42
CA GLU A 7 16.38 -14.07 -4.89
C GLU A 7 16.46 -12.55 -5.07
N LYS A 8 15.55 -11.92 -5.82
CA LYS A 8 15.58 -10.46 -6.05
C LYS A 8 14.92 -9.62 -4.94
N ILE A 9 14.51 -10.22 -3.81
CA ILE A 9 13.79 -9.50 -2.74
C ILE A 9 14.72 -8.93 -1.64
N MET A 10 16.03 -9.21 -1.67
CA MET A 10 16.94 -8.80 -0.58
C MET A 10 17.75 -7.50 -0.81
N GLY A 11 17.45 -6.67 -1.83
CA GLY A 11 18.33 -5.54 -2.18
C GLY A 11 17.70 -4.17 -2.49
N GLU A 12 16.40 -4.09 -2.80
CA GLU A 12 15.79 -2.82 -3.25
C GLU A 12 14.82 -2.28 -2.20
N SER A 13 15.19 -1.15 -1.58
CA SER A 13 14.38 -0.49 -0.56
C SER A 13 13.16 0.26 -1.11
N ILE A 14 13.11 0.48 -2.44
CA ILE A 14 12.06 1.25 -3.11
C ILE A 14 11.62 0.49 -4.36
N ARG A 15 10.31 0.26 -4.47
CA ARG A 15 9.67 -0.30 -5.67
C ARG A 15 8.62 0.65 -6.20
N VAL A 16 8.57 0.82 -7.51
CA VAL A 16 7.59 1.64 -8.22
C VAL A 16 6.69 0.72 -9.03
N ILE A 17 5.40 0.71 -8.67
CA ILE A 17 4.39 -0.13 -9.30
C ILE A 17 3.39 0.78 -10.02
N CYS A 18 3.21 0.57 -11.31
CA CYS A 18 2.25 1.32 -12.11
C CYS A 18 0.92 0.57 -12.18
N ARG A 19 -0.17 1.17 -11.72
CA ARG A 19 -1.52 0.56 -11.81
C ARG A 19 -2.39 1.37 -12.76
N ILE A 20 -2.90 0.70 -13.80
CA ILE A 20 -3.81 1.30 -14.78
C ILE A 20 -5.25 0.91 -14.41
N ARG A 21 -6.13 1.91 -14.26
CA ARG A 21 -7.55 1.65 -14.01
C ARG A 21 -8.31 1.28 -15.30
N PRO A 22 -9.42 0.51 -15.20
CA PRO A 22 -10.37 0.38 -16.29
C PRO A 22 -10.96 1.72 -16.73
N LEU A 23 -11.42 1.75 -17.99
CA LEU A 23 -12.25 2.84 -18.50
C LEU A 23 -13.59 2.88 -17.76
N ASN A 24 -14.00 4.09 -17.37
CA ASN A 24 -15.28 4.33 -16.73
C ASN A 24 -16.42 4.27 -17.77
N ALA A 25 -17.66 4.10 -17.33
CA ALA A 25 -18.83 3.98 -18.22
C ALA A 25 -18.96 5.17 -19.20
N LEU A 26 -18.70 6.39 -18.73
CA LEU A 26 -18.71 7.61 -19.55
C LEU A 26 -17.60 7.66 -20.61
N GLU A 27 -16.45 7.06 -20.33
CA GLU A 27 -15.33 7.00 -21.28
C GLU A 27 -15.59 5.95 -22.36
N LYS A 28 -16.19 4.81 -21.95
CA LYS A 28 -16.67 3.78 -22.87
C LYS A 28 -17.77 4.30 -23.79
N SER A 29 -18.76 5.03 -23.25
CA SER A 29 -19.86 5.58 -24.08
C SER A 29 -19.38 6.63 -25.09
N LYS A 30 -18.28 7.32 -24.79
CA LYS A 30 -17.65 8.29 -25.70
C LYS A 30 -16.65 7.67 -26.67
N ASN A 31 -16.50 6.34 -26.69
CA ASN A 31 -15.48 5.63 -27.47
C ASN A 31 -14.08 6.25 -27.30
N SER A 32 -13.74 6.65 -26.06
CA SER A 32 -12.44 7.28 -25.80
C SER A 32 -11.32 6.28 -26.10
N PRO A 33 -10.33 6.65 -26.93
CA PRO A 33 -9.25 5.74 -27.30
C PRO A 33 -8.39 5.41 -26.09
N THR A 34 -7.98 4.14 -25.97
CA THR A 34 -7.01 3.74 -24.94
C THR A 34 -5.64 4.26 -25.36
N CYS A 35 -5.04 5.15 -24.56
CA CYS A 35 -3.74 5.77 -24.86
C CYS A 35 -2.53 4.97 -24.36
N VAL A 36 -2.78 3.84 -23.70
CA VAL A 36 -1.75 2.99 -23.08
C VAL A 36 -1.72 1.63 -23.78
N SER A 37 -0.52 1.18 -24.11
CA SER A 37 -0.24 -0.18 -24.58
C SER A 37 0.73 -0.88 -23.63
N PHE A 38 0.69 -2.21 -23.61
CA PHE A 38 1.44 -3.04 -22.68
C PHE A 38 2.43 -3.94 -23.45
N PRO A 39 3.64 -3.44 -23.78
CA PRO A 39 4.64 -4.23 -24.51
C PRO A 39 5.23 -5.38 -23.68
N GLY A 40 4.99 -5.43 -22.36
CA GLY A 40 5.41 -6.51 -21.47
C GLY A 40 4.79 -6.36 -20.08
N SER A 41 5.18 -7.24 -19.13
CA SER A 41 4.66 -7.23 -17.75
C SER A 41 5.13 -6.04 -16.91
N ASN A 42 6.26 -5.43 -17.29
CA ASN A 42 6.96 -4.40 -16.51
C ASN A 42 7.09 -3.08 -17.27
N ALA A 43 6.38 -2.94 -18.40
CA ALA A 43 6.49 -1.77 -19.26
C ALA A 43 5.14 -1.31 -19.78
N ILE A 44 4.97 0.01 -19.87
CA ILE A 44 3.86 0.66 -20.58
C ILE A 44 4.41 1.49 -21.72
N SER A 45 3.65 1.63 -22.80
CA SER A 45 3.95 2.55 -23.90
C SER A 45 2.81 3.53 -24.11
N VAL A 46 3.15 4.82 -24.09
CA VAL A 46 2.22 5.95 -24.22
C VAL A 46 2.79 6.93 -25.24
N GLY A 47 2.04 7.20 -26.31
CA GLY A 47 2.48 8.13 -27.37
C GLY A 47 3.79 7.69 -28.05
N GLY A 48 4.04 6.38 -28.17
CA GLY A 48 5.25 5.82 -28.76
C GLY A 48 6.48 5.81 -27.84
N LYS A 49 6.38 6.31 -26.60
CA LYS A 49 7.45 6.23 -25.60
C LYS A 49 7.18 5.12 -24.59
N GLN A 50 8.19 4.30 -24.31
CA GLN A 50 8.12 3.21 -23.36
C GLN A 50 8.67 3.63 -21.99
N TYR A 51 7.97 3.23 -20.92
CA TYR A 51 8.35 3.45 -19.53
C TYR A 51 8.37 2.11 -18.81
N THR A 52 9.41 1.85 -18.03
CA THR A 52 9.61 0.60 -17.28
C THR A 52 9.46 0.83 -15.79
N PHE A 53 8.85 -0.14 -15.11
CA PHE A 53 8.56 -0.15 -13.68
C PHE A 53 8.91 -1.52 -13.09
N ASP A 54 8.89 -1.65 -11.77
CA ASP A 54 9.09 -2.96 -11.11
C ASP A 54 7.93 -3.91 -11.40
N SER A 55 6.72 -3.37 -11.56
CA SER A 55 5.53 -4.09 -12.00
C SER A 55 4.52 -3.14 -12.65
N VAL A 56 3.80 -3.63 -13.65
CA VAL A 56 2.66 -2.95 -14.27
C VAL A 56 1.39 -3.76 -14.05
N LEU A 57 0.48 -3.23 -13.24
CA LEU A 57 -0.85 -3.79 -13.00
C LEU A 57 -1.81 -3.28 -14.07
N GLN A 58 -2.22 -4.19 -14.94
CA GLN A 58 -3.15 -3.91 -16.04
C GLN A 58 -4.60 -3.70 -15.53
N PRO A 59 -5.50 -3.13 -16.35
CA PRO A 59 -6.88 -2.82 -15.94
C PRO A 59 -7.70 -3.99 -15.40
N ASN A 60 -7.39 -5.21 -15.81
CA ASN A 60 -8.09 -6.44 -15.38
C ASN A 60 -7.58 -6.99 -14.04
N VAL A 61 -6.54 -6.40 -13.45
CA VAL A 61 -5.97 -6.85 -12.18
C VAL A 61 -6.94 -6.56 -11.03
N SER A 62 -7.31 -7.63 -10.33
CA SER A 62 -8.19 -7.58 -9.15
C SER A 62 -7.54 -6.86 -7.96
N GLN A 63 -8.35 -6.49 -6.97
CA GLN A 63 -7.83 -5.90 -5.73
C GLN A 63 -6.95 -6.88 -4.95
N GLN A 64 -7.30 -8.17 -4.94
CA GLN A 64 -6.47 -9.20 -4.30
C GLN A 64 -5.10 -9.30 -4.98
N GLN A 65 -5.05 -9.38 -6.31
CA GLN A 65 -3.77 -9.43 -7.03
C GLN A 65 -2.93 -8.16 -6.82
N ALA A 66 -3.56 -6.99 -6.76
CA ALA A 66 -2.86 -5.75 -6.44
C ALA A 66 -2.26 -5.79 -5.02
N TYR A 67 -2.99 -6.35 -4.05
CA TYR A 67 -2.54 -6.55 -2.68
C TYR A 67 -1.34 -7.52 -2.60
N GLU A 68 -1.38 -8.65 -3.31
CA GLU A 68 -0.28 -9.61 -3.36
C GLU A 68 1.05 -8.98 -3.81
N VAL A 69 0.98 -8.07 -4.79
CA VAL A 69 2.19 -7.41 -5.33
C VAL A 69 2.66 -6.26 -4.44
N ILE A 70 1.73 -5.45 -3.91
CA ILE A 70 2.03 -4.20 -3.20
C ILE A 70 2.10 -4.41 -1.68
N GLY A 71 1.04 -4.99 -1.10
CA GLY A 71 0.79 -5.06 0.33
C GLY A 71 1.54 -6.19 1.03
N ARG A 72 1.46 -7.43 0.52
CA ARG A 72 2.03 -8.61 1.19
C ARG A 72 3.51 -8.45 1.56
N PRO A 73 4.42 -8.00 0.67
CA PRO A 73 5.83 -7.85 1.02
C PRO A 73 6.08 -6.81 2.13
N ILE A 74 5.19 -5.82 2.24
CA ILE A 74 5.25 -4.79 3.29
C ILE A 74 4.78 -5.37 4.62
N VAL A 75 3.71 -6.16 4.62
CA VAL A 75 3.22 -6.87 5.82
C VAL A 75 4.28 -7.82 6.34
N ASP A 76 4.88 -8.63 5.47
CA ASP A 76 5.98 -9.54 5.83
C ASP A 76 7.16 -8.78 6.46
N SER A 77 7.51 -7.62 5.90
CA SER A 77 8.58 -6.79 6.46
C SER A 77 8.24 -6.25 7.85
N VAL A 78 6.99 -5.79 8.05
CA VAL A 78 6.51 -5.25 9.33
C VAL A 78 6.44 -6.32 10.41
N LEU A 79 5.98 -7.53 10.07
CA LEU A 79 5.94 -8.66 11.00
C LEU A 79 7.34 -9.14 11.40
N ASN A 80 8.35 -8.94 10.53
CA ASN A 80 9.76 -9.17 10.84
C ASN A 80 10.43 -8.03 11.63
N GLY A 81 9.68 -6.99 12.03
CA GLY A 81 10.17 -5.88 12.82
C GLY A 81 10.81 -4.74 12.03
N TYR A 82 10.61 -4.68 10.70
CA TYR A 82 11.06 -3.58 9.85
C TYR A 82 9.96 -2.56 9.57
N ASN A 83 10.35 -1.35 9.17
CA ASN A 83 9.39 -0.32 8.78
C ASN A 83 8.99 -0.49 7.31
N GLY A 84 7.70 -0.32 7.02
CA GLY A 84 7.13 -0.34 5.68
C GLY A 84 6.41 0.96 5.35
N THR A 85 6.48 1.41 4.09
CA THR A 85 5.76 2.61 3.64
C THR A 85 5.24 2.42 2.21
N ILE A 86 3.96 2.75 1.99
CA ILE A 86 3.31 2.69 0.68
C ILE A 86 2.86 4.10 0.31
N PHE A 87 3.34 4.58 -0.84
CA PHE A 87 2.87 5.83 -1.44
C PHE A 87 1.99 5.53 -2.64
N VAL A 88 0.89 6.27 -2.78
CA VAL A 88 0.04 6.20 -3.96
C VAL A 88 -0.04 7.56 -4.61
N TYR A 89 0.39 7.62 -5.87
CA TYR A 89 0.46 8.84 -6.65
C TYR A 89 -0.42 8.76 -7.90
N GLY A 90 -0.94 9.92 -8.33
CA GLY A 90 -1.73 10.05 -9.55
C GLY A 90 -2.71 11.20 -9.50
N GLN A 91 -3.25 11.58 -10.65
CA GLN A 91 -4.26 12.64 -10.75
C GLN A 91 -5.59 12.29 -10.07
N THR A 92 -6.48 13.28 -9.91
CA THR A 92 -7.87 13.02 -9.49
C THR A 92 -8.53 12.04 -10.45
N SER A 93 -9.32 11.09 -9.92
CA SER A 93 -9.95 10.01 -10.69
C SER A 93 -8.99 8.96 -11.29
N SER A 94 -7.71 8.91 -10.88
CA SER A 94 -6.78 7.86 -11.34
C SER A 94 -6.95 6.50 -10.63
N GLY A 95 -7.73 6.43 -9.54
CA GLY A 95 -7.94 5.20 -8.77
C GLY A 95 -7.12 5.07 -7.48
N LYS A 96 -6.58 6.17 -6.93
CA LYS A 96 -5.81 6.18 -5.67
C LYS A 96 -6.61 5.61 -4.49
N THR A 97 -7.75 6.22 -4.17
CA THR A 97 -8.65 5.79 -3.08
C THR A 97 -9.18 4.38 -3.32
N HIS A 98 -9.51 4.05 -4.58
CA HIS A 98 -9.91 2.68 -4.95
C HIS A 98 -8.80 1.67 -4.63
N THR A 99 -7.53 2.02 -4.83
CA THR A 99 -6.41 1.12 -4.54
C THR A 99 -6.16 0.97 -3.04
N MET A 100 -6.14 2.06 -2.29
CA MET A 100 -5.82 2.02 -0.86
C MET A 100 -6.98 1.52 0.00
N GLU A 101 -8.18 2.04 -0.19
CA GLU A 101 -9.35 1.72 0.64
C GLU A 101 -10.30 0.75 -0.07
N GLY A 102 -10.56 1.01 -1.35
CA GLY A 102 -11.52 0.22 -2.13
C GLY A 102 -12.94 0.35 -1.58
N ARG A 103 -13.73 -0.72 -1.66
CA ARG A 103 -15.08 -0.79 -1.09
C ARG A 103 -15.04 -1.61 0.19
N LEU A 104 -15.05 -0.94 1.35
CA LEU A 104 -14.91 -1.60 2.65
C LEU A 104 -15.97 -2.67 2.94
N LYS A 105 -17.19 -2.51 2.43
CA LYS A 105 -18.31 -3.43 2.62
C LYS A 105 -18.32 -4.63 1.67
N ASP A 106 -17.40 -4.67 0.70
CA ASP A 106 -17.36 -5.65 -0.38
C ASP A 106 -16.00 -6.36 -0.35
N PRO A 107 -15.92 -7.61 0.18
CA PRO A 107 -14.67 -8.33 0.38
C PRO A 107 -13.82 -8.48 -0.89
N GLU A 108 -14.45 -8.61 -2.06
CA GLU A 108 -13.73 -8.73 -3.33
C GLU A 108 -13.11 -7.40 -3.76
N HIS A 109 -13.73 -6.28 -3.39
CA HIS A 109 -13.36 -4.93 -3.82
C HIS A 109 -12.65 -4.09 -2.75
N GLN A 110 -12.39 -4.66 -1.56
CA GLN A 110 -11.54 -4.08 -0.53
C GLN A 110 -10.14 -3.78 -1.05
N GLY A 111 -9.60 -2.60 -0.71
CA GLY A 111 -8.28 -2.14 -1.11
C GLY A 111 -7.14 -2.73 -0.28
N ILE A 112 -5.98 -2.07 -0.33
CA ILE A 112 -4.76 -2.51 0.36
C ILE A 112 -4.89 -2.39 1.88
N ILE A 113 -5.36 -1.26 2.40
CA ILE A 113 -5.45 -0.99 3.85
C ILE A 113 -6.26 -2.05 4.61
N PRO A 114 -7.52 -2.36 4.22
CA PRO A 114 -8.31 -3.37 4.95
C PRO A 114 -7.65 -4.75 4.91
N ARG A 115 -7.06 -5.15 3.78
CA ARG A 115 -6.36 -6.44 3.63
C ARG A 115 -5.10 -6.53 4.49
N ILE A 116 -4.32 -5.46 4.58
CA ILE A 116 -3.16 -5.37 5.49
C ILE A 116 -3.60 -5.60 6.93
N ILE A 117 -4.67 -4.91 7.35
CA ILE A 117 -5.17 -5.00 8.72
C ILE A 117 -5.64 -6.43 9.01
N GLU A 118 -6.42 -7.03 8.12
CA GLU A 118 -6.88 -8.41 8.22
C GLU A 118 -5.72 -9.40 8.34
N GLU A 119 -4.72 -9.32 7.47
CA GLU A 119 -3.57 -10.23 7.51
C GLU A 119 -2.73 -10.08 8.77
N ILE A 120 -2.56 -8.85 9.29
CA ILE A 120 -1.87 -8.62 10.57
C ILE A 120 -2.64 -9.29 11.71
N PHE A 121 -3.96 -9.11 11.78
CA PHE A 121 -4.78 -9.72 12.83
C PHE A 121 -4.77 -11.25 12.74
N GLU A 122 -4.92 -11.81 11.54
CA GLU A 122 -4.81 -13.26 11.32
C GLU A 122 -3.46 -13.81 11.77
N HIS A 123 -2.37 -13.06 11.54
CA HIS A 123 -1.04 -13.48 11.96
C HIS A 123 -0.90 -13.50 13.49
N ILE A 124 -1.43 -12.47 14.16
CA ILE A 124 -1.46 -12.39 15.63
C ILE A 124 -2.24 -13.56 16.23
N GLU A 125 -3.40 -13.91 15.65
CA GLU A 125 -4.23 -15.02 16.12
C GLU A 125 -3.56 -16.40 15.96
N LYS A 126 -2.69 -16.56 14.95
CA LYS A 126 -1.97 -17.81 14.67
C LYS A 126 -0.69 -17.96 15.49
N MET A 127 -0.20 -16.90 16.12
CA MET A 127 1.03 -16.92 16.92
C MET A 127 0.80 -17.50 18.33
N ASP A 128 1.79 -18.23 18.84
CA ASP A 128 1.72 -18.90 20.14
C ASP A 128 1.43 -17.92 21.30
N GLY A 129 0.63 -18.36 22.26
CA GLY A 129 0.07 -17.54 23.36
C GLY A 129 1.05 -16.95 24.39
N ASN A 130 2.36 -16.96 24.12
CA ASN A 130 3.39 -16.34 24.96
C ASN A 130 3.83 -14.96 24.45
N LEU A 131 3.23 -14.45 23.36
CA LEU A 131 3.52 -13.14 22.79
C LEU A 131 2.38 -12.16 23.07
N GLU A 132 2.71 -10.98 23.61
CA GLU A 132 1.77 -9.88 23.81
C GLU A 132 1.92 -8.86 22.67
N PHE A 133 0.82 -8.58 21.95
CA PHE A 133 0.80 -7.63 20.84
C PHE A 133 0.02 -6.37 21.22
N VAL A 134 0.57 -5.20 20.89
CA VAL A 134 -0.12 -3.91 21.03
C VAL A 134 -0.14 -3.21 19.68
N LEU A 135 -1.32 -3.16 19.06
CA LEU A 135 -1.54 -2.42 17.82
C LEU A 135 -1.90 -0.96 18.14
N LYS A 136 -1.17 -0.02 17.53
CA LYS A 136 -1.48 1.42 17.60
C LYS A 136 -1.70 1.94 16.18
N VAL A 137 -2.79 2.65 15.97
CA VAL A 137 -3.14 3.26 14.68
C VAL A 137 -3.26 4.77 14.87
N SER A 138 -2.76 5.52 13.90
CA SER A 138 -2.90 6.97 13.83
C SER A 138 -3.35 7.35 12.43
N TYR A 139 -4.28 8.30 12.32
CA TYR A 139 -4.81 8.72 11.03
C TYR A 139 -4.92 10.24 10.98
N PHE A 140 -4.24 10.85 10.01
CA PHE A 140 -4.15 12.30 9.87
C PHE A 140 -4.09 12.71 8.40
N GLU A 141 -4.55 13.92 8.11
CA GLU A 141 -4.40 14.54 6.79
C GLU A 141 -3.37 15.67 6.83
N LEU A 142 -2.58 15.81 5.76
CA LEU A 142 -1.72 16.97 5.52
C LEU A 142 -2.35 17.81 4.40
N TYR A 143 -2.83 19.00 4.75
CA TYR A 143 -3.46 19.92 3.81
C TYR A 143 -2.95 21.34 4.03
N LEU A 144 -2.45 21.98 2.97
CA LEU A 144 -1.85 23.33 3.03
C LEU A 144 -0.83 23.48 4.17
N GLU A 145 0.10 22.52 4.26
CA GLU A 145 1.14 22.45 5.31
C GLU A 145 0.61 22.31 6.75
N LYS A 146 -0.68 22.05 6.93
CA LYS A 146 -1.28 21.78 8.23
C LYS A 146 -1.60 20.31 8.39
N ILE A 147 -1.23 19.74 9.53
CA ILE A 147 -1.56 18.37 9.90
C ILE A 147 -2.79 18.41 10.79
N LYS A 148 -3.76 17.59 10.46
CA LYS A 148 -5.03 17.53 11.16
C LYS A 148 -5.33 16.08 11.53
N ASP A 149 -5.66 15.88 12.80
CA ASP A 149 -6.10 14.57 13.29
C ASP A 149 -7.49 14.23 12.72
N LEU A 150 -7.64 13.02 12.17
CA LEU A 150 -8.90 12.54 11.60
C LEU A 150 -9.75 11.78 12.62
N PHE A 151 -9.21 11.42 13.79
CA PHE A 151 -9.96 10.79 14.88
C PHE A 151 -10.50 11.80 15.89
N ASP A 152 -9.73 12.85 16.23
CA ASP A 152 -10.06 13.81 17.30
C ASP A 152 -10.68 15.12 16.80
N GLY A 153 -11.56 15.05 15.80
CA GLY A 153 -12.47 16.16 15.49
C GLY A 153 -11.80 17.49 15.09
N MET A 154 -10.72 17.45 14.29
CA MET A 154 -10.07 18.62 13.65
C MET A 154 -9.07 19.42 14.50
N SER A 155 -8.47 18.84 15.54
CA SER A 155 -7.33 19.47 16.20
C SER A 155 -6.09 19.49 15.28
N ASN A 156 -5.38 20.64 15.25
CA ASN A 156 -4.12 20.75 14.50
C ASN A 156 -3.01 20.03 15.27
N LEU A 157 -2.35 19.08 14.61
CA LEU A 157 -1.21 18.36 15.17
C LEU A 157 0.08 19.12 14.88
N ASN A 158 0.92 19.30 15.89
CA ASN A 158 2.27 19.80 15.73
C ASN A 158 3.25 18.63 15.69
N ILE A 159 4.07 18.53 14.65
CA ILE A 159 5.17 17.55 14.62
C ILE A 159 6.16 17.93 15.72
N LYS A 160 6.39 17.00 16.64
CA LYS A 160 7.49 17.10 17.61
C LYS A 160 8.58 16.11 17.22
N PHE A 161 9.80 16.61 17.02
CA PHE A 161 10.96 15.75 16.91
C PHE A 161 11.29 15.18 18.28
N LEU A 162 10.92 13.94 18.52
CA LEU A 162 11.41 13.20 19.67
C LEU A 162 12.85 12.78 19.35
N SER A 163 13.82 13.55 19.85
CA SER A 163 15.21 13.08 19.84
C SER A 163 15.30 11.90 20.81
N ASN A 164 15.32 10.69 20.25
CA ASN A 164 15.62 9.49 21.03
C ASN A 164 17.08 9.57 21.47
N LYS A 165 17.33 10.15 22.64
CA LYS A 165 18.54 9.87 23.41
C LYS A 165 18.42 8.45 23.98
N GLY A 166 18.78 7.46 23.16
CA GLY A 166 19.26 6.14 23.58
C GLY A 166 18.58 5.46 24.78
N GLN A 167 17.25 5.38 24.82
CA GLN A 167 16.58 4.45 25.73
C GLN A 167 15.74 3.48 24.90
N SER A 168 16.30 2.29 24.70
CA SER A 168 15.56 1.11 24.31
C SER A 168 14.42 0.92 25.31
N ALA A 169 13.19 1.21 24.90
CA ALA A 169 12.00 0.93 25.69
C ALA A 169 11.74 -0.59 25.67
N CYS A 170 12.51 -1.33 26.47
CA CYS A 170 12.12 -2.64 26.97
C CYS A 170 11.64 -2.43 28.40
N GLU A 171 10.39 -2.00 28.54
CA GLU A 171 9.75 -1.92 29.85
C GLU A 171 9.26 -3.32 30.22
N ARG A 172 10.18 -4.15 30.76
CA ARG A 172 9.80 -5.35 31.51
C ARG A 172 9.06 -4.89 32.76
N ARG A 173 7.73 -4.97 32.75
CA ARG A 173 6.95 -4.98 33.99
C ARG A 173 7.32 -6.24 34.76
N GLN A 174 8.14 -6.09 35.81
CA GLN A 174 8.19 -7.07 36.88
C GLN A 174 6.93 -6.90 37.74
N LYS A 175 6.40 -8.04 38.17
CA LYS A 175 5.27 -8.17 39.09
C LYS A 175 5.50 -7.40 40.39
#